data_AF-T0YHH8-F1
#
_entry.id   AF-T0YHH8-F1
#
_cell.length_a   1.000
_cell.length_b   1.000
_cell.length_c   1.000
_cell.angle_alpha   90.00
_cell.angle_beta   90.00
_cell.angle_gamma   90.00
#
_symmetry.space_group_name_H-M   'P 1'
#
loop_
_entity.id
_entity.type
_entity.pdbx_description
1 polymer ?
#
loop_
_entity_poly.entity_id
_entity_poly.type
_entity_poly.pdbx_seq_one_letter_code
_entity_poly.pdbx_strand_id
1 'polypeptide(L)'
;MNWSHLFDRSTGEIAPRNRAQAFLQTPITENGQSGFQEGNAAQYTWMVPEDLAGLIRGMGGRRAAIRRLNRYFTHLNAGQSAPYAWLGNEPSLGDPWVYLTALAPWRTQAVIRKAISTLYLPTPAGLPGNDDLGTMSAWYIWSAIGLYPQNPSLRILDIGSPLFPYIRLDSPGGLRLIIRAPHAEVSRPYVDALTINGRPDQRTWLALPMRGTVTLGFHLGARPDRAWGSAPGDAPPSFAPGPIHFPPSTNARLIRFKRQDFAHPGQAIRLAFGLDGATTHQATRILWSIAAPRGFSVKPDRGAVAVAPGTDLSIPFTLHIPRGAREGYADVRINARTETGARLPELLLPLRIENRSDAVIPLVYAVNNANNSVTPINPRTGALGPRIMVGDDPDAAILSPQGRWLYVANQGSNTISVIDTVSQTVSATIAVGSGPDALALCPGGST
;
A
#
# COMPACT_ATOMS: atom_id res chain seq x y z
N MET A 1 10.78 17.50 -7.55
CA MET A 1 11.07 16.83 -6.26
C MET A 1 10.76 15.36 -6.41
N ASN A 2 11.51 14.46 -5.76
CA ASN A 2 11.37 13.02 -6.03
C ASN A 2 9.99 12.45 -5.64
N TRP A 3 9.41 12.93 -4.54
CA TRP A 3 8.08 12.50 -4.10
C TRP A 3 7.00 12.74 -5.17
N SER A 4 7.11 13.80 -5.97
CA SER A 4 6.10 14.14 -6.98
C SER A 4 6.06 13.15 -8.14
N HIS A 5 7.14 12.37 -8.35
CA HIS A 5 7.14 11.26 -9.30
C HIS A 5 6.35 10.04 -8.81
N LEU A 6 6.01 9.96 -7.53
CA LEU A 6 5.22 8.90 -6.91
C LEU A 6 3.81 9.33 -6.56
N PHE A 7 3.47 10.61 -6.70
CA PHE A 7 2.12 11.12 -6.43
C PHE A 7 1.18 10.86 -7.62
N ASP A 8 0.22 9.95 -7.43
CA ASP A 8 -0.83 9.63 -8.37
C ASP A 8 -2.00 10.61 -8.18
N ARG A 9 -2.15 11.56 -9.10
CA ARG A 9 -3.24 12.56 -9.02
C ARG A 9 -4.64 11.98 -9.22
N SER A 10 -4.76 10.77 -9.77
CA SER A 10 -6.07 10.15 -9.96
C SER A 10 -6.59 9.50 -8.68
N THR A 11 -5.72 9.08 -7.76
CA THR A 11 -6.11 8.65 -6.41
C THR A 11 -5.94 9.75 -5.36
N GLY A 12 -5.05 10.73 -5.62
CA GLY A 12 -4.63 11.72 -4.64
C GLY A 12 -3.72 11.13 -3.56
N GLU A 13 -3.00 10.06 -3.89
CA GLU A 13 -2.12 9.31 -2.98
C GLU A 13 -0.75 9.09 -3.63
N ILE A 14 0.26 8.86 -2.80
CA ILE A 14 1.50 8.29 -3.33
C ILE A 14 1.30 6.81 -3.65
N ALA A 15 1.88 6.34 -4.74
CA ALA A 15 1.79 4.94 -5.16
C ALA A 15 3.13 4.47 -5.77
N PRO A 16 3.50 3.20 -5.55
CA PRO A 16 4.67 2.61 -6.21
C PRO A 16 4.56 2.67 -7.73
N ARG A 17 5.69 2.73 -8.42
CA ARG A 17 5.74 2.69 -9.88
C ARG A 17 6.67 1.58 -10.35
N ASN A 18 6.25 0.86 -11.38
CA ASN A 18 7.10 -0.16 -11.99
C ASN A 18 8.15 0.46 -12.93
N ARG A 19 9.05 -0.37 -13.48
CA ARG A 19 10.08 0.08 -14.45
C ARG A 19 9.49 0.73 -15.70
N ALA A 20 8.28 0.32 -16.09
CA ALA A 20 7.53 0.94 -17.17
C ALA A 20 6.84 2.25 -16.77
N GLN A 21 7.11 2.80 -15.58
CA GLN A 21 6.58 4.07 -15.10
C GLN A 21 5.06 4.09 -14.87
N ALA A 22 4.41 2.92 -14.81
CA ALA A 22 2.99 2.79 -14.46
C ALA A 22 2.81 2.78 -12.94
N PHE A 23 1.77 3.46 -12.45
CA PHE A 23 1.37 3.40 -11.04
C PHE A 23 0.80 2.02 -10.72
N LEU A 24 1.22 1.47 -9.58
CA LEU A 24 0.78 0.17 -9.08
C LEU A 24 -0.26 0.38 -7.98
N GLN A 25 -1.41 -0.25 -8.17
CA GLN A 25 -2.52 -0.23 -7.21
C GLN A 25 -2.60 -1.58 -6.52
N THR A 26 -1.74 -1.77 -5.52
CA THR A 26 -1.69 -3.00 -4.71
C THR A 26 -2.80 -2.97 -3.65
N PRO A 27 -3.46 -4.11 -3.35
CA PRO A 27 -4.47 -4.15 -2.31
C PRO A 27 -3.85 -3.92 -0.93
N ILE A 28 -4.62 -3.30 -0.03
CA ILE A 28 -4.31 -3.31 1.40
C ILE A 28 -4.72 -4.69 1.95
N THR A 29 -3.83 -5.32 2.68
CA THR A 29 -4.05 -6.62 3.33
C THR A 29 -3.85 -6.47 4.84
N GLU A 30 -4.02 -7.56 5.60
CA GLU A 30 -3.69 -7.60 7.03
C GLU A 30 -2.21 -7.25 7.31
N ASN A 31 -1.34 -7.48 6.34
CA ASN A 31 0.10 -7.21 6.41
C ASN A 31 0.48 -5.83 5.83
N GLY A 32 -0.50 -4.93 5.64
CA GLY A 32 -0.29 -3.63 5.02
C GLY A 32 -0.40 -3.67 3.50
N GLN A 33 0.26 -2.74 2.83
CA GLN A 33 0.20 -2.58 1.38
C GLN A 33 1.59 -2.72 0.74
N SER A 34 1.69 -3.57 -0.29
CA SER A 34 2.94 -3.77 -1.02
C SER A 34 3.44 -2.46 -1.62
N GLY A 35 4.71 -2.15 -1.34
CA GLY A 35 5.36 -0.89 -1.70
C GLY A 35 5.53 0.10 -0.53
N PHE A 36 5.04 -0.25 0.66
CA PHE A 36 5.18 0.52 1.89
C PHE A 36 5.73 -0.37 3.01
N GLN A 37 6.44 0.24 3.96
CA GLN A 37 6.90 -0.45 5.18
C GLN A 37 5.89 -0.13 6.29
N GLU A 38 5.28 -1.17 6.88
CA GLU A 38 4.36 -1.04 8.02
C GLU A 38 3.26 -0.01 7.79
N GLY A 39 2.59 -0.10 6.65
CA GLY A 39 1.52 0.83 6.37
C GLY A 39 0.98 0.73 4.96
N ASN A 40 0.37 1.82 4.53
CA ASN A 40 -0.26 1.92 3.23
C ASN A 40 -0.15 3.34 2.65
N ALA A 41 -0.60 3.48 1.40
CA ALA A 41 -0.58 4.72 0.65
C ALA A 41 -1.27 5.88 1.40
N ALA A 42 -2.39 5.61 2.07
CA ALA A 42 -3.13 6.66 2.77
C ALA A 42 -2.34 7.26 3.94
N GLN A 43 -1.48 6.47 4.58
CA GLN A 43 -0.61 6.88 5.68
C GLN A 43 0.65 7.57 5.16
N TYR A 44 1.37 6.97 4.23
CA TYR A 44 2.61 7.54 3.70
C TYR A 44 2.44 8.80 2.85
N THR A 45 1.25 9.04 2.28
CA THR A 45 1.01 10.18 1.37
C THR A 45 1.39 11.53 1.98
N TRP A 46 1.33 11.66 3.31
CA TRP A 46 1.61 12.90 4.03
C TRP A 46 3.09 13.11 4.37
N MET A 47 3.96 12.11 4.13
CA MET A 47 5.40 12.15 4.42
C MET A 47 6.18 12.99 3.39
N VAL A 48 5.78 14.25 3.26
CA VAL A 48 6.43 15.29 2.46
C VAL A 48 6.62 16.55 3.31
N PRO A 49 7.26 16.45 4.50
CA PRO A 49 7.38 17.56 5.44
C PRO A 49 8.13 18.78 4.86
N GLU A 50 8.92 18.58 3.81
CA GLU A 50 9.59 19.64 3.08
C GLU A 50 8.69 20.45 2.15
N ASP A 51 7.57 19.89 1.68
CA ASP A 51 6.70 20.54 0.69
C ASP A 51 5.21 20.13 0.77
N LEU A 52 4.64 20.21 1.97
CA LEU A 52 3.21 19.93 2.21
C LEU A 52 2.29 20.85 1.38
N ALA A 53 2.67 22.12 1.15
CA ALA A 53 1.88 23.02 0.32
C ALA A 53 1.83 22.52 -1.14
N GLY A 54 2.94 21.97 -1.65
CA GLY A 54 3.01 21.30 -2.94
C GLY A 54 2.12 20.09 -3.05
N LEU A 55 2.15 19.22 -2.04
CA LEU A 55 1.28 18.05 -1.92
C LEU A 55 -0.20 18.46 -1.93
N ILE A 56 -0.58 19.44 -1.10
CA ILE A 56 -1.97 19.94 -1.02
C ILE A 56 -2.43 20.51 -2.35
N ARG A 57 -1.58 21.26 -3.09
CA ARG A 57 -1.91 21.71 -4.46
C ARG A 57 -2.13 20.52 -5.39
N GLY A 58 -1.26 19.50 -5.34
CA GLY A 58 -1.39 18.27 -6.12
C GLY A 58 -2.71 17.52 -5.91
N MET A 59 -3.21 17.51 -4.66
CA MET A 59 -4.50 16.91 -4.29
C MET A 59 -5.74 17.67 -4.79
N GLY A 60 -5.57 18.84 -5.43
CA GLY A 60 -6.69 19.73 -5.79
C GLY A 60 -6.97 20.82 -4.76
N GLY A 61 -5.98 21.13 -3.91
CA GLY A 61 -6.00 22.25 -2.98
C GLY A 61 -6.59 21.93 -1.61
N ARG A 62 -6.63 22.96 -0.76
CA ARG A 62 -7.03 22.90 0.65
C ARG A 62 -8.31 22.10 0.91
N ARG A 63 -9.37 22.35 0.14
CA ARG A 63 -10.68 21.70 0.37
C ARG A 63 -10.60 20.19 0.16
N ALA A 64 -9.83 19.73 -0.81
CA ALA A 64 -9.63 18.30 -1.06
C ALA A 64 -8.81 17.65 0.05
N ALA A 65 -7.69 18.28 0.43
CA ALA A 65 -6.84 17.81 1.54
C ALA A 65 -7.61 17.70 2.86
N ILE A 66 -8.38 18.74 3.24
CA ILE A 66 -9.19 18.71 4.48
C ILE A 66 -10.24 17.60 4.44
N ARG A 67 -10.96 17.40 3.32
CA ARG A 67 -11.93 16.30 3.22
C ARG A 67 -11.26 14.94 3.43
N ARG A 68 -10.08 14.76 2.85
CA ARG A 68 -9.28 13.53 2.97
C ARG A 68 -8.83 13.31 4.41
N LEU A 69 -8.21 14.31 5.05
CA LEU A 69 -7.80 14.25 6.45
C LEU A 69 -8.99 14.00 7.40
N ASN A 70 -10.15 14.60 7.13
CA ASN A 70 -11.36 14.39 7.96
C ASN A 70 -11.81 12.93 7.94
N ARG A 71 -11.78 12.29 6.77
CA ARG A 71 -12.06 10.86 6.64
C ARG A 71 -10.95 10.04 7.28
N TYR A 72 -9.70 10.41 7.07
CA TYR A 72 -8.52 9.69 7.55
C TYR A 72 -8.48 9.59 9.09
N PHE A 73 -8.84 10.65 9.80
CA PHE A 73 -8.86 10.71 11.27
C PHE A 73 -10.19 10.27 11.92
N THR A 74 -11.11 9.64 11.18
CA THR A 74 -12.25 8.97 11.82
C THR A 74 -11.79 7.81 12.69
N HIS A 75 -10.64 7.20 12.37
CA HIS A 75 -9.95 6.21 13.19
C HIS A 75 -8.53 6.72 13.43
N LEU A 76 -8.08 6.73 14.69
CA LEU A 76 -6.79 7.32 15.06
C LEU A 76 -5.65 6.28 15.14
N ASN A 77 -5.99 5.01 15.29
CA ASN A 77 -5.01 3.93 15.47
C ASN A 77 -5.45 2.65 14.75
N ALA A 78 -5.68 2.75 13.44
CA ALA A 78 -6.33 1.69 12.65
C ALA A 78 -5.41 0.52 12.27
N GLY A 79 -4.10 0.62 12.53
CA GLY A 79 -3.12 -0.35 12.04
C GLY A 79 -2.85 -0.20 10.54
N GLN A 80 -2.10 -1.16 9.99
CA GLN A 80 -1.69 -1.17 8.58
C GLN A 80 -2.79 -1.62 7.60
N SER A 81 -3.83 -2.31 8.08
CA SER A 81 -4.81 -3.02 7.24
C SER A 81 -5.97 -2.15 6.75
N ALA A 82 -6.00 -0.87 7.12
CA ALA A 82 -7.04 0.06 6.71
C ALA A 82 -6.46 1.45 6.35
N PRO A 83 -7.07 2.18 5.41
CA PRO A 83 -6.57 3.46 4.92
C PRO A 83 -6.96 4.64 5.85
N TYR A 84 -6.69 4.50 7.14
CA TYR A 84 -6.93 5.49 8.20
C TYR A 84 -5.65 5.71 9.03
N ALA A 85 -5.66 6.71 9.91
CA ALA A 85 -4.49 7.03 10.71
C ALA A 85 -4.06 5.88 11.60
N TRP A 86 -2.74 5.68 11.69
CA TRP A 86 -2.11 4.76 12.63
C TRP A 86 -1.11 5.52 13.48
N LEU A 87 -1.60 6.27 14.48
CA LEU A 87 -0.78 7.14 15.33
C LEU A 87 0.11 6.38 16.34
N GLY A 88 0.03 5.05 16.39
CA GLY A 88 0.99 4.17 17.04
C GLY A 88 2.12 3.71 16.14
N ASN A 89 2.31 4.34 14.97
CA ASN A 89 3.39 4.06 14.03
C ASN A 89 3.94 5.36 13.41
N GLU A 90 5.25 5.42 13.17
CA GLU A 90 6.00 6.63 12.77
C GLU A 90 5.47 7.36 11.54
N PRO A 91 5.08 6.66 10.44
CA PRO A 91 4.67 7.33 9.20
C PRO A 91 3.50 8.29 9.38
N SER A 92 2.66 8.07 10.40
CA SER A 92 1.43 8.86 10.63
C SER A 92 1.60 10.01 11.62
N LEU A 93 2.74 10.11 12.33
CA LEU A 93 2.90 11.04 13.45
C LEU A 93 2.83 12.51 13.05
N GLY A 94 3.26 12.84 11.83
CA GLY A 94 3.19 14.18 11.27
C GLY A 94 1.80 14.55 10.71
N ASP A 95 0.91 13.58 10.50
CA ASP A 95 -0.33 13.77 9.75
C ASP A 95 -1.29 14.80 10.40
N PRO A 96 -1.47 14.83 11.74
CA PRO A 96 -2.37 15.80 12.37
C PRO A 96 -1.94 17.26 12.13
N TRP A 97 -0.65 17.49 11.94
CA TRP A 97 -0.04 18.80 11.74
C TRP A 97 -0.24 19.32 10.31
N VAL A 98 -0.58 18.44 9.35
CA VAL A 98 -0.86 18.83 7.95
C VAL A 98 -2.02 19.82 7.85
N TYR A 99 -2.99 19.78 8.77
CA TYR A 99 -4.08 20.77 8.79
C TYR A 99 -3.59 22.21 8.97
N LEU A 100 -2.40 22.45 9.56
CA LEU A 100 -1.80 23.78 9.67
C LEU A 100 -1.46 24.33 8.27
N THR A 101 -0.81 23.51 7.43
CA THR A 101 -0.54 23.87 6.03
C THR A 101 -1.84 23.99 5.23
N ALA A 102 -2.86 23.20 5.59
CA ALA A 102 -4.19 23.30 5.01
C ALA A 102 -5.04 24.46 5.60
N LEU A 103 -4.48 25.38 6.40
CA LEU A 103 -5.18 26.54 6.96
C LEU A 103 -6.47 26.16 7.71
N ALA A 104 -6.39 25.10 8.52
CA ALA A 104 -7.47 24.64 9.40
C ALA A 104 -6.93 24.21 10.78
N PRO A 105 -6.20 25.09 11.50
CA PRO A 105 -5.48 24.72 12.72
C PRO A 105 -6.35 24.16 13.84
N TRP A 106 -7.62 24.58 13.92
CA TRP A 106 -8.58 24.02 14.88
C TRP A 106 -8.80 22.50 14.69
N ARG A 107 -8.53 21.94 13.51
CA ARG A 107 -8.56 20.50 13.27
C ARG A 107 -7.33 19.78 13.79
N THR A 108 -6.13 20.36 13.64
CA THR A 108 -4.91 19.87 14.31
C THR A 108 -5.14 19.77 15.81
N GLN A 109 -5.63 20.87 16.40
CA GLN A 109 -5.93 20.97 17.83
C GLN A 109 -6.90 19.89 18.30
N ALA A 110 -8.01 19.68 17.57
CA ALA A 110 -9.00 18.66 17.90
C ALA A 110 -8.46 17.23 17.78
N VAL A 111 -7.75 16.90 16.68
CA VAL A 111 -7.21 15.55 16.45
C VAL A 111 -6.15 15.20 17.48
N ILE A 112 -5.21 16.11 17.74
CA ILE A 112 -4.14 15.91 18.72
C ILE A 112 -4.73 15.75 20.12
N ARG A 113 -5.68 16.61 20.51
CA ARG A 113 -6.33 16.50 21.82
C ARG A 113 -7.00 15.13 21.98
N LYS A 114 -7.72 14.69 20.95
CA LYS A 114 -8.38 13.38 20.93
C LYS A 114 -7.33 12.26 21.04
N ALA A 115 -6.27 12.30 20.25
CA ALA A 115 -5.19 11.31 20.28
C ALA A 115 -4.55 11.21 21.67
N ILE A 116 -4.09 12.31 22.24
CA ILE A 116 -3.53 12.37 23.60
C ILE A 116 -4.50 11.76 24.63
N SER A 117 -5.78 12.14 24.59
CA SER A 117 -6.77 11.70 25.59
C SER A 117 -7.25 10.26 25.46
N THR A 118 -7.03 9.62 24.30
CA THR A 118 -7.59 8.28 24.01
C THR A 118 -6.55 7.22 23.75
N LEU A 119 -5.36 7.61 23.29
CA LEU A 119 -4.29 6.69 22.91
C LEU A 119 -3.18 6.62 23.95
N TYR A 120 -3.02 7.65 24.78
CA TYR A 120 -1.98 7.71 25.81
C TYR A 120 -2.64 7.65 27.19
N LEU A 121 -2.45 6.54 27.89
CA LEU A 121 -3.03 6.30 29.21
C LEU A 121 -1.92 6.10 30.26
N PRO A 122 -2.12 6.54 31.51
CA PRO A 122 -1.17 6.29 32.59
C PRO A 122 -1.31 4.85 33.13
N THR A 123 -1.24 3.85 32.25
CA THR A 123 -1.34 2.43 32.56
C THR A 123 -0.22 1.65 31.86
N PRO A 124 0.10 0.41 32.29
CA PRO A 124 1.14 -0.39 31.65
C PRO A 124 0.92 -0.66 30.14
N ALA A 125 -0.34 -0.66 29.67
CA ALA A 125 -0.70 -0.83 28.26
C ALA A 125 -1.10 0.51 27.60
N GLY A 126 -0.61 1.62 28.13
CA GLY A 126 -1.10 2.96 27.79
C GLY A 126 -0.43 3.62 26.60
N LEU A 127 0.35 2.91 25.80
CA LEU A 127 0.94 3.43 24.55
C LEU A 127 0.16 2.91 23.33
N PRO A 128 0.01 3.71 22.25
CA PRO A 128 -0.73 3.29 21.06
C PRO A 128 -0.02 2.24 20.19
N GLY A 129 1.26 2.01 20.44
CA GLY A 129 2.15 1.13 19.68
C GLY A 129 3.47 0.95 20.43
N ASN A 130 4.47 0.44 19.74
CA ASN A 130 5.82 0.38 20.28
C ASN A 130 6.30 1.81 20.58
N ASP A 131 7.07 1.99 21.66
CA ASP A 131 7.60 3.34 21.97
C ASP A 131 8.72 3.76 21.00
N ASP A 132 9.32 2.78 20.31
CA ASP A 132 10.38 2.95 19.31
C ASP A 132 11.49 3.88 19.78
N LEU A 133 12.09 3.47 20.90
CA LEU A 133 13.21 4.13 21.56
C LEU A 133 12.91 5.59 21.96
N GLY A 134 11.66 5.86 22.37
CA GLY A 134 11.22 7.17 22.84
C GLY A 134 10.49 7.99 21.78
N THR A 135 10.25 7.46 20.58
CA THR A 135 9.56 8.16 19.50
C THR A 135 8.10 8.49 19.86
N MET A 136 7.32 7.52 20.35
CA MET A 136 5.93 7.76 20.76
C MET A 136 5.85 8.68 21.99
N SER A 137 6.73 8.46 22.96
CA SER A 137 6.86 9.32 24.14
C SER A 137 7.23 10.76 23.77
N ALA A 138 8.16 10.97 22.85
CA ALA A 138 8.54 12.30 22.38
C ALA A 138 7.40 12.97 21.62
N TRP A 139 6.65 12.24 20.79
CA TRP A 139 5.47 12.76 20.11
C TRP A 139 4.42 13.27 21.12
N TYR A 140 4.17 12.51 22.19
CA TYR A 140 3.29 12.94 23.28
C TYR A 140 3.79 14.23 23.92
N ILE A 141 5.09 14.31 24.28
CA ILE A 141 5.66 15.49 24.93
C ILE A 141 5.51 16.73 24.03
N TRP A 142 5.94 16.65 22.77
CA TRP A 142 5.80 17.74 21.79
C TRP A 142 4.34 18.19 21.67
N SER A 143 3.44 17.24 21.45
CA SER A 143 2.01 17.52 21.31
C SER A 143 1.40 18.12 22.58
N ALA A 144 1.79 17.66 23.77
CA ALA A 144 1.30 18.16 25.05
C ALA A 144 1.83 19.57 25.38
N ILE A 145 3.03 19.93 24.92
CA ILE A 145 3.51 21.31 25.03
C ILE A 145 2.94 22.23 23.94
N GLY A 146 2.21 21.67 22.97
CA GLY A 146 1.53 22.41 21.91
C GLY A 146 2.44 22.81 20.76
N LEU A 147 3.55 22.09 20.52
CA LEU A 147 4.51 22.39 19.46
C LEU A 147 4.97 21.10 18.76
N TYR A 148 5.42 21.16 17.51
CA TYR A 148 5.96 19.96 16.85
C TYR A 148 6.99 20.28 15.76
N PRO A 149 8.10 19.54 15.68
CA PRO A 149 9.09 19.69 14.61
C PRO A 149 8.66 18.91 13.35
N GLN A 150 7.61 19.37 12.66
CA GLN A 150 7.08 18.70 11.45
C GLN A 150 8.15 18.50 10.38
N ASN A 151 9.05 19.47 10.22
CA ASN A 151 10.24 19.35 9.40
C ASN A 151 11.50 19.49 10.26
N PRO A 152 12.11 18.38 10.70
CA PRO A 152 13.23 18.40 11.63
C PRO A 152 14.53 18.97 11.03
N SER A 153 14.58 19.20 9.71
CA SER A 153 15.73 19.86 9.06
C SER A 153 15.72 21.38 9.26
N LEU A 154 14.65 21.93 9.85
CA LEU A 154 14.46 23.37 10.02
C LEU A 154 14.46 23.75 11.51
N ARG A 155 14.88 24.98 11.78
CA ARG A 155 14.74 25.61 13.11
C ARG A 155 13.35 26.24 13.27
N ILE A 156 12.32 25.49 12.88
CA ILE A 156 10.92 25.88 12.90
C ILE A 156 10.14 24.84 13.69
N LEU A 157 9.22 25.30 14.54
CA LEU A 157 8.24 24.46 15.21
C LEU A 157 6.84 24.85 14.76
N ASP A 158 6.03 23.86 14.41
CA ASP A 158 4.60 24.02 14.18
C ASP A 158 3.88 24.26 15.52
N ILE A 159 2.82 25.08 15.49
CA ILE A 159 2.08 25.49 16.68
C ILE A 159 0.72 24.79 16.74
N GLY A 160 0.53 24.00 17.79
CA GLY A 160 -0.73 23.35 18.15
C GLY A 160 -1.40 24.04 19.35
N SER A 161 -1.84 23.26 20.33
CA SER A 161 -2.41 23.77 21.59
C SER A 161 -1.74 23.10 22.78
N PRO A 162 -1.25 23.85 23.78
CA PRO A 162 -0.66 23.27 24.98
C PRO A 162 -1.72 22.60 25.88
N LEU A 163 -1.29 21.63 26.68
CA LEU A 163 -2.06 20.95 27.72
C LEU A 163 -1.85 21.60 29.11
N PHE A 164 -0.72 22.27 29.33
CA PHE A 164 -0.32 22.79 30.65
C PHE A 164 -0.36 24.31 30.72
N PRO A 165 -0.76 24.90 31.88
CA PRO A 165 -0.83 26.35 32.02
C PRO A 165 0.50 27.10 31.92
N TYR A 166 1.60 26.42 32.22
CA TYR A 166 2.94 26.97 32.15
C TYR A 166 3.94 25.89 31.77
N ILE A 167 4.78 26.17 30.76
CA ILE A 167 5.86 25.27 30.34
C ILE A 167 7.13 26.11 30.16
N ARG A 168 8.27 25.57 30.58
CA ARG A 168 9.59 26.15 30.36
C ARG A 168 10.52 25.08 29.81
N LEU A 169 11.16 25.37 28.69
CA LEU A 169 12.21 24.54 28.10
C LEU A 169 13.51 25.34 28.10
N ASP A 170 14.57 24.79 28.69
CA ASP A 170 15.93 25.34 28.62
C ASP A 170 16.80 24.41 27.77
N SER A 171 17.35 24.94 26.68
CA SER A 171 18.33 24.23 25.86
C SER A 171 19.74 24.46 26.40
N PRO A 172 20.63 23.45 26.34
CA PRO A 172 22.06 23.62 26.64
C PRO A 172 22.72 24.75 25.83
N GLY A 173 22.18 25.05 24.63
CA GLY A 173 22.67 26.13 23.77
C GLY A 173 22.33 27.55 24.25
N GLY A 174 21.59 27.71 25.35
CA GLY A 174 21.19 29.01 25.89
C GLY A 174 19.90 29.57 25.27
N LEU A 175 19.13 28.76 24.55
CA LEU A 175 17.76 29.06 24.16
C LEU A 175 16.80 28.68 25.30
N ARG A 176 15.91 29.59 25.66
CA ARG A 176 14.80 29.36 26.60
C ARG A 176 13.48 29.59 25.89
N LEU A 177 12.57 28.63 25.96
CA LEU A 177 11.18 28.77 25.51
C LEU A 177 10.27 28.79 26.73
N ILE A 178 9.43 29.81 26.85
CA ILE A 178 8.43 29.94 27.91
C ILE A 178 7.06 29.94 27.25
N ILE A 179 6.16 29.04 27.68
CA ILE A 179 4.77 28.98 27.23
C ILE A 179 3.87 29.32 28.41
N ARG A 180 2.97 30.30 28.22
CA ARG A 180 1.96 30.73 29.19
C ARG A 180 0.58 30.54 28.60
N ALA A 181 -0.23 29.69 29.21
CA ALA A 181 -1.56 29.33 28.74
C ALA A 181 -2.50 29.12 29.93
N PRO A 182 -2.83 30.15 30.73
CA PRO A 182 -3.46 30.00 32.05
C PRO A 182 -4.79 29.20 32.10
N HIS A 183 -5.44 28.99 30.94
CA HIS A 183 -6.66 28.20 30.79
C HIS A 183 -6.45 26.87 30.02
N ALA A 184 -5.21 26.40 29.90
CA ALA A 184 -4.91 25.13 29.26
C ALA A 184 -5.45 23.97 30.09
N GLU A 185 -6.34 23.20 29.47
CA GLU A 185 -6.96 22.00 30.01
C GLU A 185 -7.45 21.12 28.86
N VAL A 186 -7.85 19.89 29.17
CA VAL A 186 -8.31 18.92 28.15
C VAL A 186 -9.56 19.42 27.40
N SER A 187 -10.48 20.09 28.10
CA SER A 187 -11.74 20.64 27.56
C SER A 187 -11.59 21.93 26.76
N ARG A 188 -10.40 22.55 26.73
CA ARG A 188 -10.15 23.82 26.03
C ARG A 188 -8.97 23.70 25.05
N PRO A 189 -9.10 22.88 23.99
CA PRO A 189 -7.99 22.61 23.09
C PRO A 189 -7.79 23.69 22.02
N TYR A 190 -8.67 24.70 21.93
CA TYR A 190 -8.68 25.59 20.78
C TYR A 190 -7.93 26.88 21.06
N VAL A 191 -7.06 27.30 20.14
CA VAL A 191 -6.34 28.58 20.26
C VAL A 191 -7.19 29.68 19.66
N ASP A 192 -7.55 30.66 20.49
CA ASP A 192 -8.29 31.87 20.07
C ASP A 192 -7.31 33.02 19.73
N ALA A 193 -6.19 33.08 20.42
CA ALA A 193 -5.13 34.05 20.16
C ALA A 193 -3.76 33.56 20.64
N LEU A 194 -2.72 34.02 19.96
CA LEU A 194 -1.33 33.78 20.31
C LEU A 194 -0.57 35.11 20.38
N THR A 195 0.35 35.22 21.33
CA THR A 195 1.39 36.25 21.33
C THR A 195 2.78 35.63 21.33
N ILE A 196 3.71 36.24 20.59
CA ILE A 196 5.13 35.90 20.60
C ILE A 196 5.89 37.11 21.13
N ASN A 197 6.59 36.96 22.26
CA ASN A 197 7.27 38.05 22.97
C ASN A 197 6.35 39.26 23.22
N GLY A 198 5.09 38.98 23.59
CA GLY A 198 4.07 39.99 23.90
C GLY A 198 3.39 40.62 22.68
N ARG A 199 3.75 40.24 21.44
CA ARG A 199 3.12 40.76 20.22
C ARG A 199 2.12 39.75 19.65
N PRO A 200 0.90 40.15 19.26
CA PRO A 200 -0.06 39.25 18.61
C PRO A 200 0.53 38.57 17.37
N ASP A 201 0.22 37.30 17.19
CA ASP A 201 0.65 36.50 16.05
C ASP A 201 -0.46 35.56 15.58
N GLN A 202 -0.59 35.41 14.26
CA GLN A 202 -1.56 34.54 13.60
C GLN A 202 -0.88 33.30 13.01
N ARG A 203 0.44 33.29 12.88
CA ARG A 203 1.17 32.18 12.25
C ARG A 203 1.06 30.94 13.12
N THR A 204 0.86 29.80 12.45
CA THR A 204 0.79 28.49 13.10
C THR A 204 2.18 27.83 13.16
N TRP A 205 3.24 28.63 13.17
CA TRP A 205 4.63 28.18 13.22
C TRP A 205 5.53 29.23 13.88
N LEU A 206 6.64 28.78 14.44
CA LEU A 206 7.62 29.58 15.15
C LEU A 206 9.03 29.29 14.63
N ALA A 207 9.71 30.29 14.09
CA ALA A 207 11.16 30.23 13.91
C ALA A 207 11.87 30.46 15.24
N LEU A 208 12.80 29.57 15.59
CA LEU A 208 13.56 29.68 16.83
C LEU A 208 14.84 30.53 16.63
N PRO A 209 15.22 31.39 17.58
CA PRO A 209 16.55 32.01 17.61
C PRO A 209 17.59 31.05 18.18
N MET A 210 18.88 31.26 17.87
CA MET A 210 19.95 30.35 18.28
C MET A 210 20.11 30.29 19.81
N ARG A 211 19.89 31.43 20.47
CA ARG A 211 19.98 31.63 21.92
C ARG A 211 18.96 32.67 22.35
N GLY A 212 18.84 32.91 23.65
CA GLY A 212 17.96 33.93 24.23
C GLY A 212 16.61 33.36 24.66
N THR A 213 15.66 34.23 25.03
CA THR A 213 14.35 33.81 25.50
C THR A 213 13.26 34.12 24.47
N VAL A 214 12.42 33.14 24.18
CA VAL A 214 11.16 33.30 23.44
C VAL A 214 10.00 33.00 24.38
N THR A 215 9.01 33.87 24.42
CA THR A 215 7.77 33.66 25.21
C THR A 215 6.57 33.54 24.29
N LEU A 216 5.80 32.47 24.44
CA LEU A 216 4.51 32.24 23.80
C LEU A 216 3.38 32.44 24.81
N GLY A 217 2.43 33.32 24.52
CA GLY A 217 1.23 33.52 25.32
C GLY A 217 -0.01 33.04 24.58
N PHE A 218 -0.65 31.98 25.05
CA PHE A 218 -1.85 31.38 24.45
C PHE A 218 -3.12 31.82 25.18
N HIS A 219 -4.14 32.17 24.42
CA HIS A 219 -5.53 32.25 24.86
C HIS A 219 -6.30 31.06 24.30
N LEU A 220 -6.93 30.28 25.17
CA LEU A 220 -7.56 29.01 24.81
C LEU A 220 -9.08 29.00 25.07
N GLY A 221 -9.81 28.42 24.13
CA GLY A 221 -11.26 28.29 24.10
C GLY A 221 -11.74 26.83 24.11
N ALA A 222 -12.99 26.63 24.55
CA ALA A 222 -13.67 25.34 24.49
C ALA A 222 -14.29 25.04 23.11
N ARG A 223 -14.42 26.06 22.26
CA ARG A 223 -14.98 25.96 20.91
C ARG A 223 -13.94 26.42 19.89
N PRO A 224 -13.92 25.85 18.68
CA PRO A 224 -12.94 26.22 17.67
C PRO A 224 -13.15 27.65 17.19
N ASP A 225 -12.11 28.48 17.30
CA ASP A 225 -11.97 29.64 16.43
C ASP A 225 -11.50 29.19 15.04
N ARG A 226 -12.26 29.57 14.01
CA ARG A 226 -11.96 29.25 12.61
C ARG A 226 -11.27 30.41 11.88
N ALA A 227 -11.05 31.53 12.56
CA ALA A 227 -10.36 32.70 12.03
C ALA A 227 -8.86 32.65 12.33
N TRP A 228 -8.47 32.30 13.55
CA TRP A 228 -7.06 32.24 13.94
C TRP A 228 -6.26 31.27 13.04
N GLY A 229 -5.09 31.70 12.59
CA GLY A 229 -4.14 30.89 11.81
C GLY A 229 -4.68 30.30 10.51
N SER A 230 -5.63 30.99 9.88
CA SER A 230 -6.38 30.47 8.72
C SER A 230 -6.19 31.29 7.44
N ALA A 231 -5.41 32.37 7.50
CA ALA A 231 -5.05 33.17 6.33
C ALA A 231 -3.86 32.53 5.58
N PRO A 232 -3.74 32.74 4.25
CA PRO A 232 -2.66 32.14 3.46
C PRO A 232 -1.23 32.35 3.97
N GLY A 233 -0.97 33.46 4.68
CA GLY A 233 0.34 33.78 5.26
C GLY A 233 0.62 33.11 6.62
N ASP A 234 -0.36 32.43 7.20
CA ASP A 234 -0.24 31.86 8.56
C ASP A 234 0.33 30.44 8.56
N ALA A 235 0.25 29.73 7.42
CA ALA A 235 0.72 28.35 7.28
C ALA A 235 2.24 28.21 7.49
N PRO A 236 2.72 27.04 7.97
CA PRO A 236 4.13 26.72 7.97
C PRO A 236 4.74 26.80 6.56
N PRO A 237 6.02 27.22 6.44
CA PRO A 237 6.65 27.33 5.13
C PRO A 237 6.87 25.95 4.48
N SER A 238 6.81 25.93 3.15
CA SER A 238 7.15 24.78 2.30
C SER A 238 8.24 25.18 1.31
N PHE A 239 9.14 24.25 0.97
CA PHE A 239 10.43 24.54 0.34
C PHE A 239 10.59 23.85 -1.03
N ALA A 240 9.65 24.09 -1.94
CA ALA A 240 9.77 23.60 -3.31
C ALA A 240 10.92 24.34 -4.06
N PRO A 241 11.85 23.62 -4.73
CA PRO A 241 12.93 24.23 -5.51
C PRO A 241 12.46 24.86 -6.83
N GLY A 242 11.16 24.77 -7.13
CA GLY A 242 10.55 25.26 -8.36
C GLY A 242 9.14 24.69 -8.57
N PRO A 243 8.55 24.89 -9.76
CA PRO A 243 7.27 24.30 -10.11
C PRO A 243 7.27 22.77 -9.96
N ILE A 244 6.21 22.23 -9.39
CA ILE A 244 6.06 20.79 -9.17
C ILE A 244 5.38 20.18 -10.39
N HIS A 245 6.03 19.18 -10.97
CA HIS A 245 5.48 18.41 -12.08
C HIS A 245 5.02 17.04 -11.57
N PHE A 246 3.77 16.71 -11.87
CA PHE A 246 3.19 15.40 -11.58
C PHE A 246 3.14 14.57 -12.87
N PRO A 247 3.47 13.27 -12.80
CA PRO A 247 3.35 12.39 -13.96
C PRO A 247 1.88 12.27 -14.40
N PRO A 248 1.63 11.96 -15.68
CA PRO A 248 0.31 11.53 -16.12
C PRO A 248 -0.17 10.34 -15.29
N SER A 249 -1.42 10.40 -14.82
CA SER A 249 -2.01 9.38 -13.96
C SER A 249 -3.38 8.93 -14.47
N THR A 250 -3.79 7.73 -14.09
CA THR A 250 -5.10 7.16 -14.40
C THR A 250 -5.49 6.10 -13.38
N ASN A 251 -6.78 6.03 -13.06
CA ASN A 251 -7.32 4.93 -12.27
C ASN A 251 -7.83 3.77 -13.12
N ALA A 252 -7.84 3.89 -14.46
CA ALA A 252 -8.26 2.81 -15.33
C ALA A 252 -7.33 1.59 -15.18
N ARG A 253 -7.89 0.38 -15.22
CA ARG A 253 -7.12 -0.86 -15.04
C ARG A 253 -7.35 -1.83 -16.18
N LEU A 254 -6.30 -2.56 -16.53
CA LEU A 254 -6.45 -3.77 -17.34
C LEU A 254 -6.89 -4.89 -16.41
N ILE A 255 -7.96 -5.60 -16.79
CA ILE A 255 -8.47 -6.75 -16.04
C ILE A 255 -8.46 -8.00 -16.91
N ARG A 256 -8.26 -9.15 -16.28
CA ARG A 256 -8.36 -10.44 -16.94
C ARG A 256 -9.77 -10.99 -16.77
N PHE A 257 -10.37 -11.49 -17.85
CA PHE A 257 -11.56 -12.33 -17.76
C PHE A 257 -11.16 -13.78 -17.51
N LYS A 258 -11.86 -14.48 -16.61
CA LYS A 258 -11.68 -15.93 -16.45
C LYS A 258 -12.29 -16.65 -17.65
N ARG A 259 -11.48 -17.13 -18.62
CA ARG A 259 -11.79 -18.24 -19.54
C ARG A 259 -10.64 -18.54 -20.53
N GLN A 260 -10.52 -19.83 -20.84
CA GLN A 260 -9.65 -20.53 -21.81
C GLN A 260 -8.18 -20.07 -21.87
N ASP A 261 -7.34 -20.76 -21.09
CA ASP A 261 -5.90 -20.54 -21.03
C ASP A 261 -5.10 -21.55 -21.89
N PHE A 262 -5.73 -22.24 -22.86
CA PHE A 262 -5.03 -23.19 -23.74
C PHE A 262 -5.44 -23.12 -25.21
N ALA A 263 -4.51 -23.48 -26.10
CA ALA A 263 -4.69 -23.58 -27.54
C ALA A 263 -3.80 -24.66 -28.16
N HIS A 264 -4.13 -25.08 -29.38
CA HIS A 264 -3.36 -26.04 -30.16
C HIS A 264 -2.55 -25.35 -31.28
N PRO A 265 -1.42 -25.91 -31.72
CA PRO A 265 -0.72 -25.40 -32.90
C PRO A 265 -1.62 -25.32 -34.12
N GLY A 266 -1.53 -24.21 -34.86
CA GLY A 266 -2.35 -23.95 -36.03
C GLY A 266 -3.77 -23.47 -35.72
N GLN A 267 -4.19 -23.43 -34.46
CA GLN A 267 -5.50 -22.93 -34.07
C GLN A 267 -5.55 -21.39 -34.14
N ALA A 268 -6.75 -20.87 -34.41
CA ALA A 268 -7.09 -19.48 -34.13
C ALA A 268 -8.06 -19.45 -32.95
N ILE A 269 -7.71 -18.72 -31.89
CA ILE A 269 -8.53 -18.58 -30.68
C ILE A 269 -9.03 -17.14 -30.56
N ARG A 270 -10.26 -16.98 -30.07
CA ARG A 270 -10.81 -15.68 -29.71
C ARG A 270 -10.65 -15.46 -28.21
N LEU A 271 -9.92 -14.42 -27.86
CA LEU A 271 -9.66 -14.00 -26.49
C LEU A 271 -10.22 -12.59 -26.26
N ALA A 272 -10.25 -12.17 -25.00
CA ALA A 272 -10.51 -10.79 -24.64
C ALA A 272 -9.74 -10.41 -23.39
N PHE A 273 -9.37 -9.14 -23.30
CA PHE A 273 -8.97 -8.51 -22.04
C PHE A 273 -9.99 -7.44 -21.67
N GLY A 274 -10.07 -7.10 -20.39
CA GLY A 274 -10.98 -6.07 -19.93
C GLY A 274 -10.27 -4.75 -19.62
N LEU A 275 -11.05 -3.68 -19.67
CA LEU A 275 -10.69 -2.36 -19.16
C LEU A 275 -11.73 -1.95 -18.12
N ASP A 276 -11.30 -1.84 -16.87
CA ASP A 276 -12.10 -1.39 -15.74
C ASP A 276 -11.99 0.13 -15.60
N GLY A 277 -13.13 0.80 -15.70
CA GLY A 277 -13.33 2.24 -15.51
C GLY A 277 -13.99 2.63 -14.19
N ALA A 278 -14.28 1.69 -13.29
CA ALA A 278 -15.04 1.88 -12.05
C ALA A 278 -14.47 2.98 -11.15
N THR A 279 -13.17 3.24 -11.26
CA THR A 279 -12.45 4.22 -10.44
C THR A 279 -12.09 5.49 -11.21
N THR A 280 -12.50 5.63 -12.48
CA THR A 280 -12.29 6.86 -13.26
C THR A 280 -13.37 7.89 -12.94
N HIS A 281 -12.98 9.17 -12.85
CA HIS A 281 -13.93 10.27 -12.58
C HIS A 281 -14.46 10.95 -13.85
N GLN A 282 -13.85 10.66 -14.99
CA GLN A 282 -14.22 11.17 -16.30
C GLN A 282 -13.88 10.15 -17.38
N ALA A 283 -14.55 10.24 -18.52
CA ALA A 283 -14.27 9.38 -19.66
C ALA A 283 -12.79 9.51 -20.06
N THR A 284 -12.10 8.37 -20.10
CA THR A 284 -10.66 8.33 -20.36
C THR A 284 -10.40 7.49 -21.59
N ARG A 285 -9.72 8.09 -22.58
CA ARG A 285 -9.36 7.40 -23.82
C ARG A 285 -8.07 6.61 -23.64
N ILE A 286 -8.17 5.30 -23.85
CA ILE A 286 -7.11 4.32 -23.66
C ILE A 286 -6.63 3.83 -25.02
N LEU A 287 -5.33 3.97 -25.26
CA LEU A 287 -4.60 3.38 -26.37
C LEU A 287 -3.98 2.07 -25.89
N TRP A 288 -4.24 0.98 -26.60
CA TRP A 288 -3.76 -0.35 -26.23
C TRP A 288 -3.07 -1.05 -27.40
N SER A 289 -2.16 -1.96 -27.06
CA SER A 289 -1.46 -2.82 -28.01
C SER A 289 -1.15 -4.18 -27.40
N ILE A 290 -1.15 -5.21 -28.24
CA ILE A 290 -0.92 -6.60 -27.87
C ILE A 290 0.41 -7.03 -28.47
N ALA A 291 1.36 -7.41 -27.60
CA ALA A 291 2.60 -8.05 -28.03
C ALA A 291 2.45 -9.56 -27.87
N ALA A 292 2.47 -10.26 -29.00
CA ALA A 292 2.37 -11.71 -29.05
C ALA A 292 3.76 -12.38 -28.95
N PRO A 293 3.82 -13.65 -28.52
CA PRO A 293 5.03 -14.47 -28.62
C PRO A 293 5.53 -14.56 -30.07
N ARG A 294 6.82 -14.84 -30.23
CA ARG A 294 7.44 -14.95 -31.56
C ARG A 294 6.73 -15.99 -32.42
N GLY A 295 6.34 -15.61 -33.64
CA GLY A 295 5.65 -16.49 -34.60
C GLY A 295 4.13 -16.55 -34.45
N PHE A 296 3.56 -15.97 -33.40
CA PHE A 296 2.12 -15.80 -33.24
C PHE A 296 1.69 -14.51 -33.95
N SER A 297 0.44 -14.45 -34.41
CA SER A 297 -0.16 -13.22 -34.94
C SER A 297 -1.46 -12.88 -34.23
N VAL A 298 -1.70 -11.58 -34.02
CA VAL A 298 -2.87 -11.06 -33.31
C VAL A 298 -3.67 -10.12 -34.20
N LYS A 299 -5.00 -10.20 -34.14
CA LYS A 299 -5.90 -9.28 -34.84
C LYS A 299 -7.14 -8.93 -34.01
N PRO A 300 -7.45 -7.66 -33.76
CA PRO A 300 -6.54 -6.50 -33.88
C PRO A 300 -5.36 -6.56 -32.90
N ASP A 301 -4.18 -6.12 -33.32
CA ASP A 301 -2.96 -6.03 -32.46
C ASP A 301 -2.86 -4.71 -31.68
N ARG A 302 -3.68 -3.71 -32.02
CA ARG A 302 -3.74 -2.41 -31.38
C ARG A 302 -5.11 -1.76 -31.56
N GLY A 303 -5.42 -0.78 -30.71
CA GLY A 303 -6.61 0.03 -30.87
C GLY A 303 -6.72 1.14 -29.83
N ALA A 304 -7.86 1.82 -29.86
CA ALA A 304 -8.21 2.88 -28.94
C ALA A 304 -9.66 2.73 -28.50
N VAL A 305 -9.94 2.97 -27.23
CA VAL A 305 -11.30 2.92 -26.69
C VAL A 305 -11.47 3.95 -25.58
N ALA A 306 -12.65 4.58 -25.52
CA ALA A 306 -13.00 5.45 -24.40
C ALA A 306 -13.66 4.60 -23.30
N VAL A 307 -13.09 4.64 -22.10
CA VAL A 307 -13.64 3.99 -20.92
C VAL A 307 -14.39 5.05 -20.11
N ALA A 308 -15.67 4.84 -19.86
CA ALA A 308 -16.47 5.75 -19.04
C ALA A 308 -16.36 5.39 -17.55
N PRO A 309 -16.62 6.35 -16.64
CA PRO A 309 -16.77 6.07 -15.22
C PRO A 309 -17.77 4.94 -14.96
N GLY A 310 -17.40 3.96 -14.14
CA GLY A 310 -18.31 2.89 -13.74
C GLY A 310 -18.53 1.78 -14.78
N THR A 311 -17.81 1.81 -15.92
CA THR A 311 -17.99 0.80 -16.98
C THR A 311 -16.81 -0.17 -17.07
N ASP A 312 -17.12 -1.44 -17.28
CA ASP A 312 -16.16 -2.46 -17.70
C ASP A 312 -16.33 -2.73 -19.19
N LEU A 313 -15.24 -2.65 -19.94
CA LEU A 313 -15.24 -2.95 -21.37
C LEU A 313 -14.51 -4.26 -21.62
N SER A 314 -15.06 -5.10 -22.50
CA SER A 314 -14.39 -6.28 -23.02
C SER A 314 -13.83 -6.00 -24.41
N ILE A 315 -12.52 -6.15 -24.58
CA ILE A 315 -11.82 -5.90 -25.84
C ILE A 315 -11.44 -7.24 -26.48
N PRO A 316 -12.20 -7.69 -27.49
CA PRO A 316 -11.94 -8.97 -28.14
C PRO A 316 -10.75 -8.86 -29.11
N PHE A 317 -9.98 -9.94 -29.19
CA PHE A 317 -8.96 -10.13 -30.22
C PHE A 317 -8.87 -11.62 -30.61
N THR A 318 -8.34 -11.87 -31.80
CA THR A 318 -8.02 -13.22 -32.28
C THR A 318 -6.53 -13.42 -32.24
N LEU A 319 -6.09 -14.51 -31.63
CA LEU A 319 -4.70 -14.97 -31.63
C LEU A 319 -4.59 -16.20 -32.55
N HIS A 320 -3.67 -16.16 -33.49
CA HIS A 320 -3.33 -17.29 -34.34
C HIS A 320 -2.04 -17.92 -33.84
N ILE A 321 -2.09 -19.21 -33.54
CA ILE A 321 -0.99 -20.02 -33.05
C ILE A 321 -0.29 -20.65 -34.28
N PRO A 322 1.02 -20.51 -34.45
CA PRO A 322 1.71 -21.13 -35.57
C PRO A 322 1.61 -22.66 -35.49
N ARG A 323 1.54 -23.34 -36.64
CA ARG A 323 1.49 -24.83 -36.69
C ARG A 323 2.70 -25.50 -36.04
N GLY A 324 3.84 -24.83 -36.00
CA GLY A 324 5.08 -25.29 -35.35
C GLY A 324 5.24 -24.82 -33.91
N ALA A 325 4.18 -24.32 -33.25
CA ALA A 325 4.26 -23.92 -31.85
C ALA A 325 4.68 -25.11 -30.98
N ARG A 326 5.65 -24.90 -30.08
CA ARG A 326 6.06 -25.90 -29.11
C ARG A 326 5.06 -25.96 -27.96
N GLU A 327 4.90 -27.14 -27.40
CA GLU A 327 4.16 -27.33 -26.16
C GLU A 327 4.81 -26.52 -25.02
N GLY A 328 4.01 -25.90 -24.17
CA GLY A 328 4.48 -25.03 -23.08
C GLY A 328 3.62 -23.79 -22.88
N TYR A 329 4.16 -22.77 -22.20
CA TYR A 329 3.48 -21.50 -21.97
C TYR A 329 4.00 -20.40 -22.90
N ALA A 330 3.08 -19.56 -23.36
CA ALA A 330 3.35 -18.45 -24.24
C ALA A 330 2.63 -17.20 -23.71
N ASP A 331 3.38 -16.15 -23.38
CA ASP A 331 2.81 -14.93 -22.79
C ASP A 331 2.33 -13.95 -23.86
N VAL A 332 1.03 -13.67 -23.88
CA VAL A 332 0.46 -12.55 -24.62
C VAL A 332 0.43 -11.32 -23.71
N ARG A 333 1.09 -10.24 -24.10
CA ARG A 333 1.27 -9.04 -23.28
C ARG A 333 0.36 -7.92 -23.74
N ILE A 334 -0.52 -7.45 -22.87
CA ILE A 334 -1.39 -6.30 -23.14
C ILE A 334 -0.77 -5.06 -22.50
N ASN A 335 -0.42 -4.10 -23.36
CA ASN A 335 0.10 -2.80 -22.97
C ASN A 335 -0.98 -1.74 -23.18
N ALA A 336 -1.13 -0.82 -22.23
CA ALA A 336 -2.09 0.27 -22.35
C ALA A 336 -1.56 1.58 -21.77
N ARG A 337 -2.01 2.69 -22.36
CA ARG A 337 -1.80 4.04 -21.85
C ARG A 337 -2.98 4.95 -22.16
N THR A 338 -3.16 6.01 -21.40
CA THR A 338 -4.07 7.10 -21.77
C THR A 338 -3.49 7.95 -22.89
N GLU A 339 -4.32 8.75 -23.56
CA GLU A 339 -3.85 9.77 -24.50
C GLU A 339 -2.96 10.83 -23.85
N THR A 340 -3.17 11.10 -22.55
CA THR A 340 -2.32 11.98 -21.75
C THR A 340 -0.96 11.35 -21.38
N GLY A 341 -0.73 10.09 -21.75
CA GLY A 341 0.53 9.38 -21.53
C GLY A 341 0.62 8.58 -20.23
N ALA A 342 -0.46 8.50 -19.44
CA ALA A 342 -0.48 7.70 -18.21
C ALA A 342 -0.47 6.21 -18.55
N ARG A 343 0.51 5.47 -18.05
CA ARG A 343 0.68 4.04 -18.35
C ARG A 343 -0.09 3.19 -17.35
N LEU A 344 -0.76 2.17 -17.85
CA LEU A 344 -1.39 1.14 -17.03
C LEU A 344 -0.37 0.02 -16.78
N PRO A 345 -0.44 -0.68 -15.63
CA PRO A 345 0.33 -1.90 -15.42
C PRO A 345 0.05 -2.89 -16.55
N GLU A 346 1.11 -3.51 -17.07
CA GLU A 346 0.99 -4.51 -18.14
C GLU A 346 0.13 -5.69 -17.65
N LEU A 347 -0.79 -6.13 -18.50
CA LEU A 347 -1.54 -7.36 -18.25
C LEU A 347 -0.94 -8.50 -19.06
N LEU A 348 -0.41 -9.49 -18.35
CA LEU A 348 0.02 -10.76 -18.93
C LEU A 348 -1.19 -11.68 -19.07
N LEU A 349 -1.33 -12.29 -20.25
CA LEU A 349 -2.23 -13.39 -20.56
C LEU A 349 -1.38 -14.61 -20.97
N PRO A 350 -0.93 -15.45 -20.01
CA PRO A 350 -0.26 -16.70 -20.31
C PRO A 350 -1.24 -17.63 -21.01
N LEU A 351 -0.82 -18.14 -22.16
CA LEU A 351 -1.54 -19.13 -22.94
C LEU A 351 -0.71 -20.40 -22.97
N ARG A 352 -1.32 -21.53 -22.63
CA ARG A 352 -0.71 -22.84 -22.76
C ARG A 352 -0.91 -23.38 -24.18
N ILE A 353 0.14 -23.87 -24.80
CA ILE A 353 0.11 -24.57 -26.08
C ILE A 353 0.14 -26.06 -25.82
N GLU A 354 -0.86 -26.80 -26.34
CA GLU A 354 -0.99 -28.24 -26.20
C GLU A 354 -0.99 -28.91 -27.57
N ASN A 355 -0.16 -29.95 -27.77
CA ASN A 355 -0.04 -30.62 -29.06
C ASN A 355 -1.03 -31.78 -29.29
N ARG A 356 -1.77 -32.22 -28.26
CA ARG A 356 -2.74 -33.34 -28.34
C ARG A 356 -3.97 -33.12 -27.44
N SER A 357 -5.16 -33.48 -27.95
CA SER A 357 -6.44 -33.52 -27.21
C SER A 357 -6.50 -34.57 -26.10
N ASP A 358 -5.53 -35.50 -26.08
CA ASP A 358 -5.52 -36.69 -25.22
C ASP A 358 -4.41 -36.61 -24.17
N ALA A 359 -3.79 -35.44 -24.02
CA ALA A 359 -2.72 -35.22 -23.06
C ALA A 359 -3.23 -35.41 -21.63
N VAL A 360 -2.65 -36.39 -20.92
CA VAL A 360 -2.80 -36.61 -19.48
C VAL A 360 -2.74 -35.26 -18.78
N ILE A 361 -3.78 -34.90 -18.03
CA ILE A 361 -3.85 -33.60 -17.35
C ILE A 361 -2.74 -33.61 -16.28
N PRO A 362 -1.67 -32.81 -16.40
CA PRO A 362 -0.71 -32.72 -15.31
C PRO A 362 -1.42 -32.07 -14.13
N LEU A 363 -1.55 -32.80 -13.03
CA LEU A 363 -2.07 -32.26 -11.77
C LEU A 363 -0.93 -31.53 -11.05
N VAL A 364 -1.26 -30.42 -10.40
CA VAL A 364 -0.39 -29.84 -9.37
C VAL A 364 -0.77 -30.49 -8.06
N TYR A 365 0.21 -30.84 -7.22
CA TYR A 365 -0.04 -31.43 -5.91
C TYR A 365 0.37 -30.43 -4.83
N ALA A 366 -0.57 -30.03 -3.98
CA ALA A 366 -0.29 -29.23 -2.81
C ALA A 366 -0.13 -30.14 -1.59
N VAL A 367 1.04 -30.09 -0.96
CA VAL A 367 1.30 -30.75 0.32
C VAL A 367 0.75 -29.86 1.43
N ASN A 368 -0.14 -30.41 2.26
CA ASN A 368 -0.82 -29.68 3.32
C ASN A 368 -0.33 -30.18 4.67
N ASN A 369 0.70 -29.53 5.21
CA ASN A 369 1.33 -29.90 6.47
C ASN A 369 0.31 -30.02 7.62
N ALA A 370 -0.49 -28.99 7.87
CA ALA A 370 -1.39 -28.93 9.02
C ALA A 370 -2.55 -29.94 9.05
N ASN A 371 -2.79 -30.72 7.98
CA ASN A 371 -3.87 -31.70 7.94
C ASN A 371 -3.47 -33.06 7.34
N ASN A 372 -2.17 -33.34 7.27
CA ASN A 372 -1.59 -34.62 6.85
C ASN A 372 -2.15 -35.12 5.51
N SER A 373 -2.23 -34.23 4.51
CA SER A 373 -2.79 -34.59 3.20
C SER A 373 -2.08 -33.96 2.02
N VAL A 374 -2.22 -34.58 0.85
CA VAL A 374 -1.93 -33.99 -0.45
C VAL A 374 -3.23 -33.70 -1.18
N THR A 375 -3.37 -32.50 -1.75
CA THR A 375 -4.50 -32.14 -2.61
C THR A 375 -4.05 -32.06 -4.06
N PRO A 376 -4.55 -32.94 -4.94
CA PRO A 376 -4.41 -32.75 -6.38
C PRO A 376 -5.22 -31.52 -6.79
N ILE A 377 -4.64 -30.69 -7.63
CA ILE A 377 -5.25 -29.48 -8.15
C ILE A 377 -5.22 -29.62 -9.66
N ASN A 378 -6.38 -29.51 -10.28
CA ASN A 378 -6.44 -29.38 -11.72
C ASN A 378 -5.96 -27.96 -12.08
N PRO A 379 -4.75 -27.79 -12.68
CA PRO A 379 -4.28 -26.45 -13.00
C PRO A 379 -5.07 -25.81 -14.14
N ARG A 380 -5.89 -26.59 -14.88
CA ARG A 380 -6.79 -26.09 -15.93
C ARG A 380 -8.01 -25.36 -15.36
N THR A 381 -8.49 -25.73 -14.18
CA THR A 381 -9.76 -25.24 -13.61
C THR A 381 -9.65 -24.66 -12.20
N GLY A 382 -8.54 -24.91 -11.51
CA GLY A 382 -8.41 -24.66 -10.08
C GLY A 382 -9.28 -25.60 -9.23
N ALA A 383 -9.96 -26.58 -9.84
CA ALA A 383 -10.76 -27.54 -9.10
C ALA A 383 -9.85 -28.44 -8.26
N LEU A 384 -10.22 -28.59 -6.99
CA LEU A 384 -9.56 -29.48 -6.06
C LEU A 384 -10.03 -30.92 -6.34
N GLY A 385 -9.07 -31.82 -6.46
CA GLY A 385 -9.31 -33.25 -6.40
C GLY A 385 -9.55 -33.72 -4.97
N PRO A 386 -9.88 -35.01 -4.79
CA PRO A 386 -10.00 -35.61 -3.47
C PRO A 386 -8.69 -35.49 -2.70
N ARG A 387 -8.79 -35.19 -1.40
CA ARG A 387 -7.62 -35.18 -0.52
C ARG A 387 -7.10 -36.60 -0.37
N ILE A 388 -5.78 -36.74 -0.50
CA ILE A 388 -5.06 -38.00 -0.32
C ILE A 388 -4.37 -37.92 1.04
N MET A 389 -4.82 -38.73 2.00
CA MET A 389 -4.22 -38.76 3.34
C MET A 389 -2.83 -39.39 3.27
N VAL A 390 -1.86 -38.75 3.92
CA VAL A 390 -0.46 -39.21 4.03
C VAL A 390 -0.05 -39.28 5.51
N GLY A 391 1.24 -39.48 5.80
CA GLY A 391 1.76 -39.50 7.17
C GLY A 391 1.80 -38.11 7.81
N ASP A 392 2.24 -38.07 9.07
CA ASP A 392 2.23 -36.85 9.88
C ASP A 392 3.30 -35.83 9.45
N ASP A 393 2.92 -34.55 9.50
CA ASP A 393 3.72 -33.37 9.14
C ASP A 393 4.41 -33.51 7.76
N PRO A 394 3.65 -33.63 6.66
CA PRO A 394 4.25 -33.73 5.34
C PRO A 394 4.87 -32.38 4.92
N ASP A 395 6.05 -32.43 4.31
CA ASP A 395 6.86 -31.23 4.02
C ASP A 395 7.19 -31.10 2.54
N ALA A 396 7.95 -32.05 1.97
CA ALA A 396 8.31 -32.05 0.56
C ALA A 396 7.62 -33.17 -0.23
N ALA A 397 7.48 -32.94 -1.54
CA ALA A 397 7.07 -33.97 -2.49
C ALA A 397 7.85 -33.91 -3.80
N ILE A 398 8.07 -35.07 -4.42
CA ILE A 398 8.71 -35.18 -5.73
C ILE A 398 7.92 -36.13 -6.65
N LEU A 399 7.70 -35.69 -7.88
CA LEU A 399 7.00 -36.48 -8.90
C LEU A 399 8.02 -37.26 -9.73
N SER A 400 7.74 -38.54 -10.00
CA SER A 400 8.58 -39.34 -10.87
C SER A 400 8.62 -38.77 -12.30
N PRO A 401 9.71 -38.96 -13.07
CA PRO A 401 9.84 -38.38 -14.41
C PRO A 401 8.72 -38.78 -15.39
N GLN A 402 8.13 -39.96 -15.18
CA GLN A 402 7.02 -40.48 -15.99
C GLN A 402 5.64 -39.99 -15.48
N GLY A 403 5.60 -39.22 -14.40
CA GLY A 403 4.39 -38.63 -13.82
C GLY A 403 3.51 -39.60 -13.04
N ARG A 404 3.86 -40.90 -12.95
CA ARG A 404 2.99 -41.92 -12.34
C ARG A 404 3.02 -41.94 -10.80
N TRP A 405 4.16 -41.63 -10.20
CA TRP A 405 4.40 -41.82 -8.76
C TRP A 405 4.75 -40.49 -8.11
N LEU A 406 4.02 -40.12 -7.07
CA LEU A 406 4.34 -38.98 -6.21
C LEU A 406 4.86 -39.50 -4.88
N TYR A 407 6.06 -39.06 -4.48
CA TYR A 407 6.67 -39.40 -3.20
C TYR A 407 6.55 -38.20 -2.27
N VAL A 408 6.09 -38.41 -1.06
CA VAL A 408 5.88 -37.36 -0.05
C VAL A 408 6.67 -37.70 1.20
N ALA A 409 7.50 -36.77 1.66
CA ALA A 409 8.23 -36.89 2.91
C ALA A 409 7.34 -36.46 4.07
N ASN A 410 7.12 -37.38 5.01
CA ASN A 410 6.30 -37.15 6.19
C ASN A 410 7.24 -37.00 7.40
N GLN A 411 7.55 -35.76 7.76
CA GLN A 411 8.56 -35.43 8.75
C GLN A 411 8.21 -36.00 10.13
N GLY A 412 6.95 -35.83 10.56
CA GLY A 412 6.47 -36.19 11.89
C GLY A 412 6.34 -37.70 12.10
N SER A 413 6.04 -38.44 11.03
CA SER A 413 5.88 -39.90 11.09
C SER A 413 7.13 -40.70 10.71
N ASN A 414 8.22 -40.04 10.26
CA ASN A 414 9.45 -40.69 9.79
C ASN A 414 9.20 -41.69 8.64
N THR A 415 8.33 -41.33 7.69
CA THR A 415 7.97 -42.17 6.55
C THR A 415 7.96 -41.41 5.22
N ILE A 416 8.03 -42.16 4.11
CA ILE A 416 7.70 -41.67 2.77
C ILE A 416 6.39 -42.31 2.31
N SER A 417 5.40 -41.50 1.96
CA SER A 417 4.18 -41.98 1.28
C SER A 417 4.40 -42.03 -0.23
N VAL A 418 4.06 -43.16 -0.85
CA VAL A 418 4.10 -43.37 -2.31
C VAL A 418 2.68 -43.35 -2.85
N ILE A 419 2.34 -42.36 -3.67
CA ILE A 419 0.99 -42.16 -4.21
C ILE A 419 0.98 -42.56 -5.69
N ASP A 420 0.03 -43.41 -6.10
CA ASP A 420 -0.30 -43.61 -7.52
C ASP A 420 -1.17 -42.43 -7.98
N THR A 421 -0.65 -41.66 -8.91
CA THR A 421 -1.32 -40.44 -9.43
C THR A 421 -2.57 -40.74 -10.26
N VAL A 422 -2.71 -41.97 -10.77
CA VAL A 422 -3.86 -42.42 -11.56
C VAL A 422 -5.03 -42.76 -10.64
N SER A 423 -4.80 -43.58 -9.62
CA SER A 423 -5.85 -43.95 -8.66
C SER A 423 -6.05 -42.91 -7.55
N GLN A 424 -5.09 -41.99 -7.38
CA GLN A 424 -5.10 -40.97 -6.33
C GLN A 424 -5.16 -41.56 -4.91
N THR A 425 -4.40 -42.64 -4.70
CA THR A 425 -4.33 -43.35 -3.43
C THR A 425 -2.88 -43.62 -3.03
N VAL A 426 -2.61 -43.67 -1.72
CA VAL A 426 -1.32 -44.15 -1.21
C VAL A 426 -1.20 -45.65 -1.53
N SER A 427 -0.21 -46.00 -2.33
CA SER A 427 0.10 -47.37 -2.73
C SER A 427 1.11 -48.04 -1.79
N ALA A 428 1.93 -47.27 -1.08
CA ALA A 428 2.88 -47.76 -0.09
C ALA A 428 3.28 -46.67 0.90
N THR A 429 3.70 -47.09 2.09
CA THR A 429 4.36 -46.24 3.09
C THR A 429 5.69 -46.89 3.45
N ILE A 430 6.78 -46.15 3.33
CA ILE A 430 8.15 -46.63 3.52
C ILE A 430 8.71 -45.98 4.78
N ALA A 431 9.13 -46.77 5.76
CA ALA A 431 9.81 -46.25 6.94
C ALA A 431 11.22 -45.75 6.58
N VAL A 432 11.60 -44.57 7.08
CA VAL A 432 12.93 -43.97 6.89
C VAL A 432 13.48 -43.47 8.23
N GLY A 433 14.63 -42.77 8.18
CA GLY A 433 15.23 -42.13 9.35
C GLY A 433 14.39 -40.95 9.89
N SER A 434 14.87 -40.34 10.98
CA SER A 434 14.13 -39.26 11.64
C SER A 434 14.05 -37.99 10.79
N GLY A 435 12.86 -37.40 10.71
CA GLY A 435 12.61 -36.09 10.11
C GLY A 435 12.99 -35.96 8.64
N PRO A 436 12.45 -36.80 7.72
CA PRO A 436 12.68 -36.61 6.30
C PRO A 436 12.11 -35.26 5.85
N ASP A 437 12.98 -34.43 5.25
CA ASP A 437 12.67 -33.04 4.87
C ASP A 437 12.66 -32.88 3.34
N ALA A 438 13.74 -33.31 2.66
CA ALA A 438 13.88 -33.20 1.22
C ALA A 438 13.85 -34.55 0.50
N LEU A 439 13.43 -34.53 -0.76
CA LEU A 439 13.45 -35.70 -1.66
C LEU A 439 14.20 -35.38 -2.96
N ALA A 440 14.98 -36.35 -3.42
CA ALA A 440 15.61 -36.34 -4.73
C ALA A 440 15.43 -37.71 -5.39
N LEU A 441 15.23 -37.73 -6.71
CA LEU A 441 15.15 -38.96 -7.50
C LEU A 441 16.42 -39.12 -8.33
N CYS A 442 17.07 -40.28 -8.21
CA CYS A 442 18.20 -40.62 -9.06
C CYS A 442 17.71 -40.95 -10.49
N PRO A 443 18.20 -40.26 -11.54
CA PRO A 443 17.82 -40.57 -12.92
C PRO A 443 18.38 -41.96 -13.30
N GLY A 444 17.52 -42.97 -13.38
CA GLY A 444 17.90 -44.35 -13.76
C GLY A 444 17.67 -45.42 -12.69
N GLY A 445 17.27 -45.05 -11.47
CA GLY A 445 16.85 -46.00 -10.44
C GLY A 445 17.97 -46.81 -9.76
N SER A 446 19.24 -46.50 -10.02
CA SER A 446 20.37 -47.03 -9.26
C SER A 446 20.60 -46.20 -8.00
N THR A 447 20.75 -46.86 -6.85
CA THR A 447 21.20 -46.29 -5.58
C THR A 447 22.67 -45.94 -5.61
#